data_AF-X8H6Y0-F1
#
_entry.id   AF-X8H6Y0-F1
#
_cell.length_a   1.000
_cell.length_b   1.000
_cell.length_c   1.000
_cell.angle_alpha   90.00
_cell.angle_beta   90.00
_cell.angle_gamma   90.00
#
_symmetry.space_group_name_H-M   'P 1'
#
loop_
_entity.id
_entity.type
_entity.pdbx_description
1 polymer ?
#
loop_
_entity_poly.entity_id
_entity_poly.type
_entity_poly.pdbx_seq_one_letter_code
_entity_poly.pdbx_strand_id
1 'polypeptide(L)'
;MGIEKLFEILIKGETIFAALNDEGMPNIPFPTLGGVIFWDNIRECCGWKLQRNSFTGHYRILDPHNIRRAWGSGEALERIFNKYV
;
A
#
# COMPACT_ATOMS: atom_id res chain seq x y z
N MET A 1 24.13 -1.99 -7.53
CA MET A 1 22.99 -2.13 -6.61
C MET A 1 21.74 -1.84 -7.42
N GLY A 2 20.87 -2.83 -7.65
CA GLY A 2 19.69 -2.65 -8.51
C GLY A 2 18.65 -1.75 -7.85
N ILE A 3 17.85 -1.04 -8.66
CA ILE A 3 16.75 -0.17 -8.21
C ILE A 3 15.80 -0.92 -7.27
N GLU A 4 15.51 -2.20 -7.55
CA GLU A 4 14.69 -3.08 -6.70
C GLU A 4 15.25 -3.21 -5.27
N LYS A 5 16.58 -3.31 -5.13
CA LYS A 5 17.23 -3.47 -3.82
C LYS A 5 17.19 -2.16 -3.03
N LEU A 6 17.23 -1.01 -3.72
CA LEU A 6 17.06 0.32 -3.12
C LEU A 6 15.61 0.53 -2.67
N PHE A 7 14.64 0.13 -3.50
CA PHE A 7 13.22 0.10 -3.14
C PHE A 7 12.98 -0.78 -1.92
N GLU A 8 13.48 -2.02 -1.91
CA GLU A 8 13.36 -2.88 -0.72
C GLU A 8 13.94 -2.26 0.54
N ILE A 9 15.07 -1.54 0.46
CA ILE A 9 15.68 -0.86 1.61
C ILE A 9 14.78 0.29 2.11
N LEU A 10 14.24 1.11 1.20
CA LEU A 10 13.34 2.21 1.54
C LEU A 10 12.03 1.70 2.17
N ILE A 11 11.52 0.57 1.67
CA ILE A 11 10.31 -0.07 2.15
C ILE A 11 10.53 -0.83 3.47
N LYS A 12 11.67 -1.52 3.64
CA LYS A 12 11.98 -2.28 4.86
C LYS A 12 12.48 -1.37 5.99
N GLY A 13 12.87 -0.14 5.69
CA GLY A 13 13.11 0.88 6.70
C GLY A 13 11.81 1.20 7.46
N GLU A 14 11.93 1.49 8.75
CA GLU A 14 10.79 1.84 9.62
C GLU A 14 9.96 3.03 9.09
N THR A 15 10.54 3.83 8.19
CA THR A 15 9.96 5.06 7.63
C THR A 15 8.66 4.86 6.87
N ILE A 16 8.53 3.82 6.01
CA ILE A 16 7.25 3.64 5.29
C ILE A 16 6.16 3.13 6.24
N PHE A 17 6.48 2.21 7.16
CA PHE A 17 5.47 1.67 8.08
C PHE A 17 4.97 2.74 9.05
N ALA A 18 5.84 3.63 9.51
CA ALA A 18 5.45 4.81 10.29
C ALA A 18 4.53 5.72 9.47
N ALA A 19 4.92 6.10 8.25
CA ALA A 19 4.11 6.95 7.38
C ALA A 19 2.74 6.34 7.05
N LEU A 20 2.69 5.03 6.80
CA LEU A 20 1.47 4.27 6.53
C LEU A 20 0.52 4.22 7.74
N ASN A 21 1.05 4.20 8.95
CA ASN A 21 0.27 4.21 10.18
C ASN A 21 -0.19 5.62 10.58
N ASP A 22 0.60 6.65 10.32
CA ASP A 22 0.29 8.04 10.71
C ASP A 22 -0.75 8.68 9.79
N GLU A 23 -0.66 8.41 8.49
CA GLU A 23 -1.52 9.02 7.47
C GLU A 23 -2.70 8.10 7.08
N GLY A 24 -2.64 6.84 7.49
CA GLY A 24 -3.70 5.85 7.29
C GLY A 24 -4.74 5.85 8.41
N MET A 25 -5.90 5.25 8.15
CA MET A 25 -6.80 4.88 9.23
C MET A 25 -6.20 3.75 10.08
N PRO A 26 -6.63 3.58 11.35
CA PRO A 26 -6.18 2.49 12.20
C PRO A 26 -6.21 1.15 11.44
N ASN A 27 -5.04 0.53 11.31
CA ASN A 27 -4.87 -0.68 10.50
C ASN A 27 -4.35 -1.82 11.36
N ILE A 28 -5.03 -2.95 11.28
CA ILE A 28 -4.51 -4.24 11.73
C ILE A 28 -4.04 -4.97 10.47
N PRO A 29 -2.74 -5.30 10.35
CA PRO A 29 -2.23 -6.08 9.22
C PRO A 29 -2.97 -7.41 9.14
N PHE A 30 -3.62 -7.65 8.00
CA PHE A 30 -4.41 -8.86 7.78
C PHE A 30 -4.13 -9.42 6.38
N PRO A 31 -3.92 -10.74 6.24
CA PRO A 31 -3.79 -11.39 4.94
C PRO A 31 -5.05 -11.16 4.11
N THR A 32 -4.87 -10.72 2.87
CA THR A 32 -5.97 -10.64 1.91
C THR A 32 -5.77 -11.72 0.85
N LEU A 33 -6.85 -12.19 0.22
CA LEU A 33 -6.76 -13.03 -0.99
C LEU A 33 -6.39 -12.21 -2.23
N GLY A 34 -5.57 -11.16 -2.08
CA GLY A 34 -5.24 -10.17 -3.10
C GLY A 34 -6.40 -9.23 -3.47
N GLY A 35 -7.62 -9.56 -3.03
CA GLY A 35 -8.87 -8.86 -3.23
C GLY A 35 -9.08 -8.42 -4.66
N VAL A 36 -9.63 -9.33 -5.46
CA VAL A 36 -9.99 -9.09 -6.87
C VAL A 36 -11.46 -8.69 -7.04
N ILE A 37 -12.28 -8.84 -6.00
CA ILE A 37 -13.71 -8.51 -6.04
C ILE A 37 -13.90 -7.15 -5.38
N PHE A 38 -14.33 -6.16 -6.18
CA PHE A 38 -14.53 -4.75 -5.80
C PHE A 38 -13.28 -3.94 -5.49
N TRP A 39 -12.09 -4.39 -5.89
CA TRP A 39 -10.86 -3.62 -5.70
C TRP A 39 -10.12 -3.48 -7.02
N ASP A 40 -10.10 -2.26 -7.53
CA ASP A 40 -9.43 -1.91 -8.76
C ASP A 40 -7.96 -1.63 -8.45
N ASN A 41 -7.04 -2.26 -9.18
CA ASN A 41 -5.61 -2.00 -9.05
C ASN A 41 -5.28 -0.68 -9.76
N ILE A 42 -4.95 0.35 -8.97
CA ILE A 42 -4.67 1.71 -9.47
C ILE A 42 -3.20 1.82 -9.87
N ARG A 43 -2.30 1.22 -9.09
CA ARG A 43 -0.85 1.25 -9.34
C ARG A 43 -0.18 0.03 -8.69
N GLU A 44 0.87 -0.46 -9.34
CA GLU A 44 1.69 -1.55 -8.83
C GLU A 44 3.18 -1.28 -9.07
N CYS A 45 4.01 -1.54 -8.07
CA CYS A 45 5.46 -1.44 -8.14
C CYS A 45 6.09 -2.48 -7.22
N CYS A 46 7.03 -3.29 -7.72
CA CYS A 46 7.74 -4.31 -6.95
C CYS A 46 6.81 -5.23 -6.10
N GLY A 47 5.62 -5.55 -6.63
CA GLY A 47 4.60 -6.36 -5.94
C GLY A 47 3.73 -5.62 -4.91
N TRP A 48 4.06 -4.38 -4.57
CA TRP A 48 3.19 -3.50 -3.79
C TRP A 48 2.07 -2.97 -4.66
N LYS A 49 0.86 -2.90 -4.10
CA LYS A 49 -0.35 -2.53 -4.85
C LYS A 49 -1.09 -1.41 -4.14
N LEU A 50 -1.42 -0.36 -4.88
CA LEU A 50 -2.41 0.62 -4.49
C LEU A 50 -3.75 0.22 -5.13
N GLN A 51 -4.74 -0.07 -4.30
CA GLN A 51 -6.05 -0.48 -4.76
C GLN A 51 -7.13 0.47 -4.26
N ARG A 52 -8.16 0.68 -5.09
CA ARG A 52 -9.36 1.44 -4.73
C ARG A 52 -10.56 0.52 -4.68
N ASN A 53 -11.36 0.62 -3.63
CA ASN A 53 -12.60 -0.11 -3.53
C ASN A 53 -13.65 0.54 -4.47
N SER A 54 -14.22 -0.22 -5.39
CA SER A 54 -15.19 0.31 -6.36
C SER A 54 -16.54 0.66 -5.73
N PHE A 55 -16.86 0.09 -4.56
CA PHE A 55 -18.12 0.32 -3.85
C PHE A 55 -18.03 1.46 -2.82
N THR A 56 -16.99 1.47 -1.97
CA THR A 56 -16.82 2.47 -0.91
C THR A 56 -15.93 3.64 -1.30
N GLY A 57 -15.16 3.52 -2.40
CA GLY A 57 -14.19 4.52 -2.82
C GLY A 57 -12.92 4.58 -1.96
N HIS A 58 -12.82 3.79 -0.87
CA HIS A 58 -11.64 3.76 -0.01
C HIS A 58 -10.45 3.11 -0.71
N TYR A 59 -9.26 3.56 -0.33
CA TYR A 59 -8.01 3.05 -0.85
C TYR A 59 -7.35 2.12 0.15
N ARG A 60 -6.49 1.22 -0.35
CA ARG A 60 -5.60 0.42 0.47
C ARG A 60 -4.27 0.18 -0.22
N ILE A 61 -3.25 -0.07 0.59
CA ILE A 61 -1.93 -0.50 0.13
C ILE A 61 -1.70 -1.94 0.59
N LEU A 62 -1.41 -2.83 -0.36
CA LEU A 62 -0.98 -4.19 -0.11
C LEU A 62 0.52 -4.32 -0.35
N ASP A 63 1.18 -5.14 0.46
CA ASP A 63 2.56 -5.56 0.21
C ASP A 63 2.62 -6.75 -0.78
N PRO A 64 3.81 -7.20 -1.19
CA PRO A 64 3.97 -8.32 -2.13
C PRO A 64 3.40 -9.66 -1.63
N HIS A 65 3.13 -9.79 -0.33
CA HIS A 65 2.51 -10.96 0.28
C HIS A 65 0.99 -10.80 0.41
N ASN A 66 0.41 -9.78 -0.23
CA ASN A 66 -1.00 -9.39 -0.15
C ASN A 66 -1.48 -9.08 1.28
N ILE A 67 -0.57 -8.63 2.16
CA ILE A 67 -0.93 -8.14 3.50
C ILE A 67 -1.27 -6.66 3.39
N ARG A 68 -2.42 -6.27 3.95
CA ARG A 68 -2.82 -4.85 4.00
C ARG A 68 -1.94 -4.08 4.98
N ARG A 69 -1.20 -3.09 4.47
CA ARG A 69 -0.31 -2.23 5.27
C ARG A 69 -0.94 -0.88 5.62
N ALA A 70 -1.82 -0.35 4.78
CA ALA A 70 -2.63 0.84 5.09
C ALA A 70 -3.97 0.82 4.35
N TRP A 71 -4.91 1.63 4.83
CA TRP A 71 -6.17 1.93 4.17
C TRP A 71 -6.72 3.30 4.60
N GLY A 72 -7.57 3.92 3.78
CA GLY A 72 -8.10 5.26 4.06
C GLY A 72 -8.51 6.03 2.81
N SER A 73 -8.32 7.36 2.86
CA SER A 73 -8.60 8.26 1.73
C SER A 73 -7.61 8.07 0.58
N GLY A 74 -8.05 8.38 -0.64
CA GLY A 74 -7.24 8.22 -1.84
C GLY A 74 -6.03 9.13 -1.90
N GLU A 75 -6.21 10.42 -1.65
CA GLU A 75 -5.13 11.43 -1.76
C GLU A 75 -3.95 11.12 -0.83
N ALA A 76 -4.23 10.76 0.44
CA ALA A 76 -3.19 10.43 1.41
C ALA A 76 -2.40 9.18 0.97
N LEU A 77 -3.10 8.11 0.59
CA LEU A 77 -2.45 6.86 0.20
C LEU A 77 -1.75 6.93 -1.15
N GLU A 78 -2.29 7.67 -2.13
CA GLU A 78 -1.62 7.96 -3.40
C GLU A 78 -0.31 8.73 -3.16
N ARG A 79 -0.32 9.74 -2.29
CA ARG A 79 0.87 10.52 -1.93
C ARG A 79 1.95 9.65 -1.27
N ILE A 80 1.57 8.78 -0.33
CA ILE A 80 2.51 7.85 0.32
C ILE A 80 3.08 6.86 -0.70
N PHE A 81 2.21 6.25 -1.52
CA PHE A 81 2.63 5.29 -2.52
C PHE A 81 3.64 5.93 -3.48
N ASN A 82 3.33 7.08 -4.07
CA ASN A 82 4.24 7.76 -4.99
C ASN A 82 5.56 8.22 -4.36
N LYS A 83 5.59 8.45 -3.04
CA LYS A 83 6.79 8.91 -2.33
C LYS A 83 7.73 7.77 -1.95
N TYR A 84 7.18 6.59 -1.66
CA TYR A 84 7.94 5.51 -1.02
C TYR A 84 7.94 4.18 -1.79
N VAL A 85 7.05 4.01 -2.77
CA VAL A 85 6.78 2.76 -3.51
C VAL A 85 6.94 2.97 -5.01
#